data_AF-A0AA38IDA5-F1
#
_entry.id   AF-A0AA38IDA5-F1
#
_cell.length_a   1.000
_cell.length_b   1.000
_cell.length_c   1.000
_cell.angle_alpha   90.00
_cell.angle_beta   90.00
_cell.angle_gamma   90.00
#
_symmetry.space_group_name_H-M   'P 1'
#
loop_
_entity.id
_entity.type
_entity.pdbx_description
1 polymer ?
#
loop_
_entity_poly.entity_id
_entity_poly.type
_entity_poly.pdbx_seq_one_letter_code
_entity_poly.pdbx_strand_id
1 'polypeptide(L)'
;MFSIDALIIITILITKVASYADVPPPNNENYTKSDTAEETQHAICRIITKEVQTSANATVKRQLKGVCTSSQLERKFKQLERKLLVELKHIKAMLAGDRSATFRTTDDYEDYFSYDEKSLNNERVEESVVSVTELITRESSWARTEIDQFNNTMYTINGENVYTYYWAVIEMGLILTKSGIHMRSADFYVLGHQLCLQLYPNHQNSAYLGIQLRPSSNFIKKHRFTILDQFDSSKDIKSQTFGGVSSYEGVYRVPYAKLQERHYLDKDTLILKLTIYLNS
;
A
#
# COMPACT_ATOMS: atom_id res chain seq x y z
N MET A 1 38.63 -50.15 -18.26
CA MET A 1 39.15 -49.50 -19.48
C MET A 1 38.07 -48.55 -19.96
N PHE A 2 38.07 -47.31 -19.45
CA PHE A 2 37.05 -46.32 -19.79
C PHE A 2 37.31 -45.80 -21.21
N SER A 3 36.27 -45.79 -22.06
CA SER A 3 36.39 -45.30 -23.43
C SER A 3 36.83 -43.84 -23.42
N ILE A 4 37.83 -43.52 -24.23
CA ILE A 4 38.42 -42.19 -24.41
C ILE A 4 37.33 -41.14 -24.73
N ASP A 5 36.22 -41.57 -25.33
CA ASP A 5 35.07 -40.73 -25.66
C ASP A 5 34.38 -40.10 -24.43
N ALA A 6 34.33 -40.82 -23.30
CA ALA A 6 33.71 -40.30 -22.07
C ALA A 6 34.56 -39.20 -21.41
N LEU A 7 35.89 -39.32 -21.50
CA LEU A 7 36.81 -38.29 -20.98
C LEU A 7 36.75 -37.01 -21.83
N ILE A 8 36.61 -37.15 -23.16
CA ILE A 8 36.50 -36.02 -24.07
C ILE A 8 35.21 -35.22 -23.82
N ILE A 9 34.08 -35.90 -23.63
CA ILE A 9 32.79 -35.23 -23.37
C ILE A 9 32.82 -34.45 -22.05
N ILE A 10 33.40 -35.02 -20.99
CA ILE A 10 33.54 -34.35 -19.69
C ILE A 10 34.47 -33.13 -19.82
N THR A 11 35.57 -33.25 -20.56
CA THR A 11 36.52 -32.15 -20.74
C THR A 11 35.89 -30.99 -21.53
N ILE A 12 35.12 -31.27 -22.58
CA ILE A 12 34.40 -30.27 -23.40
C ILE A 12 33.31 -29.56 -22.57
N LEU A 13 32.59 -30.29 -21.72
CA LEU A 13 31.57 -29.68 -20.85
C LEU A 13 32.18 -28.75 -19.79
N ILE A 14 33.35 -29.09 -19.24
CA ILE A 14 34.05 -28.24 -18.27
C ILE A 14 34.60 -26.97 -18.94
N THR A 15 35.10 -27.06 -20.19
CA THR A 15 35.62 -25.87 -20.91
C THR A 15 34.53 -24.91 -21.36
N LYS A 16 33.34 -25.42 -21.77
CA LYS A 16 32.22 -24.55 -22.17
C LYS A 16 31.64 -23.74 -21.02
N VAL A 17 31.68 -24.27 -19.79
CA VAL A 17 31.23 -23.56 -18.58
C VAL A 17 32.23 -22.47 -18.16
N ALA A 18 33.51 -22.63 -18.48
CA ALA A 18 34.55 -21.63 -18.15
C ALA A 18 34.60 -20.42 -19.11
N SER A 19 34.03 -20.55 -20.32
CA SER A 19 34.13 -19.54 -21.40
C SER A 19 33.15 -18.37 -21.31
N TYR A 20 32.26 -18.32 -20.30
CA TYR A 20 31.27 -17.24 -20.13
C TYR A 20 31.57 -16.30 -18.96
N ALA A 21 32.82 -16.30 -18.47
CA ALA A 21 33.29 -15.33 -17.49
C ALA A 21 33.85 -14.09 -18.20
N ASP A 22 33.00 -13.08 -18.37
CA ASP A 22 33.37 -11.76 -18.88
C ASP A 22 34.54 -11.14 -18.11
N VAL A 23 35.46 -10.54 -18.86
CA VAL A 23 36.61 -9.76 -18.39
C VAL A 23 36.13 -8.43 -17.81
N PRO A 24 36.51 -8.02 -16.59
CA PRO A 24 36.15 -6.71 -16.06
C PRO A 24 37.09 -5.61 -16.61
N PRO A 25 36.55 -4.43 -16.99
CA PRO A 25 37.35 -3.26 -17.38
C PRO A 25 37.94 -2.53 -16.15
N PRO A 26 38.95 -1.65 -16.32
CA PRO A 26 39.77 -1.16 -15.22
C PRO A 26 39.05 -0.14 -14.33
N ASN A 27 39.34 -0.25 -13.04
CA ASN A 27 38.83 0.55 -11.93
C ASN A 27 39.22 2.03 -12.05
N ASN A 28 38.27 2.92 -11.77
CA ASN A 28 38.53 4.17 -11.07
C ASN A 28 37.27 4.58 -10.29
N GLU A 29 37.53 5.17 -9.12
CA GLU A 29 36.61 5.77 -8.12
C GLU A 29 36.27 4.91 -6.90
N ASN A 30 36.58 5.50 -5.74
CA ASN A 30 36.36 5.00 -4.38
C ASN A 30 34.86 4.78 -4.10
N TYR A 31 34.33 3.63 -4.52
CA TYR A 31 33.02 3.16 -4.09
C TYR A 31 33.18 2.28 -2.84
N THR A 32 32.73 2.79 -1.69
CA THR A 32 32.49 1.97 -0.51
C THR A 32 31.49 0.87 -0.87
N LYS A 33 31.87 -0.38 -0.61
CA LYS A 33 31.22 -1.65 -0.99
C LYS A 33 29.74 -1.80 -0.57
N SER A 34 29.14 -0.81 0.10
CA SER A 34 27.77 -0.82 0.62
C SER A 34 26.71 -0.23 -0.32
N ASP A 35 27.10 0.41 -1.42
CA ASP A 35 26.18 1.16 -2.29
C ASP A 35 25.78 0.41 -3.57
N THR A 36 26.31 -0.79 -3.79
CA THR A 36 25.96 -1.63 -4.94
C THR A 36 24.97 -2.70 -4.52
N ALA A 37 23.77 -2.67 -5.10
CA ALA A 37 22.83 -3.77 -4.98
C ALA A 37 23.38 -4.99 -5.73
N GLU A 38 23.61 -6.09 -5.02
CA GLU A 38 24.12 -7.34 -5.59
C GLU A 38 23.01 -8.39 -5.60
N GLU A 39 22.76 -8.98 -6.76
CA GLU A 39 21.98 -10.19 -6.90
C GLU A 39 22.93 -11.39 -6.82
N THR A 40 22.70 -12.30 -5.86
CA THR A 40 23.49 -13.54 -5.75
C THR A 40 22.59 -14.74 -6.05
N GLN A 41 22.92 -15.49 -7.11
CA GLN A 41 22.26 -16.74 -7.46
C GLN A 41 23.16 -17.93 -7.11
N HIS A 42 22.58 -18.95 -6.48
CA HIS A 42 23.29 -20.19 -6.11
C HIS A 42 22.68 -21.36 -6.89
N ALA A 43 23.52 -22.12 -7.59
CA ALA A 43 23.13 -23.32 -8.31
C ALA A 43 23.96 -24.51 -7.81
N ILE A 44 23.30 -25.56 -7.34
CA ILE A 44 23.95 -26.78 -6.85
C ILE A 44 23.56 -27.94 -7.78
N CYS A 45 24.53 -28.48 -8.49
CA CYS A 45 24.37 -29.70 -9.27
C CYS A 45 24.87 -30.90 -8.45
N ARG A 46 24.01 -31.90 -8.23
CA ARG A 46 24.38 -33.15 -7.55
C ARG A 46 24.28 -34.31 -8.53
N ILE A 47 25.38 -35.03 -8.70
CA ILE A 47 25.43 -36.27 -9.48
C ILE A 47 25.56 -37.42 -8.48
N ILE A 48 24.56 -38.30 -8.48
CA ILE A 48 24.51 -39.49 -7.62
C ILE A 48 24.45 -40.70 -8.53
N THR A 49 25.49 -41.52 -8.51
CA THR A 49 25.52 -42.85 -9.14
C THR A 49 25.75 -43.91 -8.07
N LYS A 50 25.61 -45.20 -8.42
CA LYS A 50 25.79 -46.32 -7.47
C LYS A 50 27.17 -46.38 -6.83
N GLU A 51 28.18 -45.77 -7.45
CA GLU A 51 29.58 -45.83 -7.05
C GLU A 51 30.15 -44.46 -6.65
N VAL A 52 29.53 -43.35 -7.04
CA VAL A 52 30.06 -41.99 -6.84
C VAL A 52 28.95 -40.99 -6.51
N GLN A 53 29.19 -40.18 -5.47
CA GLN A 53 28.38 -39.00 -5.15
C GLN A 53 29.26 -37.75 -5.26
N THR A 54 28.92 -36.85 -6.19
CA THR A 54 29.62 -35.57 -6.36
C THR A 54 28.63 -34.42 -6.39
N SER A 55 29.05 -33.27 -5.87
CA SER A 55 28.27 -32.04 -5.91
C SER A 55 29.13 -30.88 -6.39
N ALA A 56 28.65 -30.13 -7.38
CA ALA A 56 29.23 -28.88 -7.84
C ALA A 56 28.33 -27.72 -7.40
N ASN A 57 28.91 -26.72 -6.74
CA ASN A 57 28.22 -25.49 -6.37
C ASN A 57 28.75 -24.33 -7.23
N ALA A 58 27.85 -23.67 -7.95
CA ALA A 58 28.14 -22.47 -8.72
C ALA A 58 27.42 -21.29 -8.06
N THR A 59 28.15 -20.20 -7.82
CA THR A 59 27.59 -18.95 -7.29
C THR A 59 27.85 -17.83 -8.29
N VAL A 60 26.79 -17.18 -8.76
CA VAL A 60 26.86 -16.05 -9.69
C VAL A 60 26.44 -14.80 -8.93
N LYS A 61 27.29 -13.76 -8.96
CA LYS A 61 26.97 -12.44 -8.40
C LYS A 61 26.87 -11.42 -9.52
N ARG A 62 25.74 -10.73 -9.59
CA ARG A 62 25.50 -9.64 -10.55
C ARG A 62 25.21 -8.35 -9.81
N GLN A 63 25.94 -7.29 -10.14
CA GLN A 63 25.63 -5.96 -9.66
C GLN A 63 24.44 -5.39 -10.45
N LEU A 64 23.39 -5.00 -9.74
CA LEU A 64 22.20 -4.38 -10.30
C LEU A 64 22.43 -2.86 -10.40
N LYS A 65 22.36 -2.33 -11.62
CA LYS A 65 22.40 -0.89 -11.88
C LYS A 65 20.97 -0.35 -11.93
N GLY A 66 20.72 0.82 -11.33
CA GLY A 66 19.42 1.50 -11.39
C GLY A 66 18.38 1.07 -10.35
N VAL A 67 18.77 0.29 -9.34
CA VAL A 67 17.93 -0.05 -8.18
C VAL A 67 18.46 0.64 -6.92
N CYS A 68 17.56 1.11 -6.05
CA CYS A 68 17.95 1.71 -4.78
C CYS A 68 18.29 0.62 -3.76
N THR A 69 19.43 0.74 -3.10
CA THR A 69 19.73 -0.11 -1.93
C THR A 69 18.83 0.29 -0.75
N SER A 70 18.63 -0.62 0.20
CA SER A 70 17.91 -0.33 1.45
C SER A 70 18.51 0.86 2.20
N SER A 71 19.84 0.98 2.20
CA SER A 71 20.57 2.10 2.81
C SER A 71 20.29 3.44 2.13
N GLN A 72 20.20 3.47 0.79
CA GLN A 72 19.84 4.68 0.04
C GLN A 72 18.39 5.10 0.30
N LEU A 73 17.49 4.12 0.37
CA LEU A 73 16.08 4.33 0.65
C LEU A 73 15.85 4.83 2.08
N GLU A 74 16.56 4.28 3.08
CA GLU A 74 16.50 4.76 4.46
C GLU A 74 17.04 6.19 4.62
N ARG A 75 18.11 6.54 3.89
CA ARG A 75 18.59 7.94 3.84
C ARG A 75 17.53 8.89 3.29
N LYS A 76 16.81 8.49 2.24
CA LYS A 76 15.74 9.30 1.66
C LYS A 76 14.55 9.45 2.60
N PHE A 77 14.18 8.39 3.34
CA PHE A 77 13.13 8.48 4.35
C PHE A 77 13.52 9.39 5.52
N LYS A 78 14.73 9.27 6.05
CA LYS A 78 15.22 10.20 7.10
C LYS A 78 15.25 11.65 6.61
N GLN A 79 15.60 11.89 5.35
CA GLN A 79 15.55 13.22 4.77
C GLN A 79 14.11 13.76 4.66
N LEU A 80 13.16 12.90 4.30
CA LEU A 80 11.75 13.26 4.18
C LEU A 80 11.14 13.55 5.55
N GLU A 81 11.43 12.71 6.54
CA GLU A 81 10.99 12.86 7.93
C GLU A 81 11.40 14.22 8.49
N ARG A 82 12.66 14.61 8.31
CA ARG A 82 13.16 15.94 8.74
C ARG A 82 12.40 17.07 8.07
N LYS A 83 12.15 16.99 6.76
CA LYS A 83 11.38 18.02 6.04
C LYS A 83 9.96 18.13 6.57
N LEU A 84 9.31 16.99 6.80
CA LEU A 84 7.94 16.94 7.28
C LEU A 84 7.81 17.52 8.70
N LEU A 85 8.77 17.24 9.58
CA LEU A 85 8.80 17.82 10.92
C LEU A 85 8.99 19.34 10.92
N VAL A 86 9.79 19.88 9.99
CA VAL A 86 9.93 21.33 9.81
C VAL A 86 8.61 21.97 9.39
N GLU A 87 7.91 21.38 8.42
CA GLU A 87 6.62 21.90 7.98
C GLU A 87 5.54 21.82 9.07
N LEU A 88 5.50 20.74 9.85
CA LEU A 88 4.59 20.64 10.98
C LEU A 88 4.90 21.68 12.06
N LYS A 89 6.16 22.03 12.28
CA LYS A 89 6.57 23.12 13.17
C LYS A 89 6.08 24.47 12.65
N HIS A 90 6.14 24.71 11.34
CA HIS A 90 5.57 25.92 10.72
C HIS A 90 4.05 26.00 10.94
N ILE A 91 3.32 24.92 10.69
CA ILE A 91 1.86 24.88 10.89
C ILE A 91 1.51 25.14 12.37
N LYS A 92 2.25 24.51 13.30
CA LYS A 92 2.08 24.75 14.74
C LYS A 92 2.28 26.22 15.11
N ALA A 93 3.31 26.87 14.55
CA ALA A 93 3.58 28.29 14.80
C ALA A 93 2.48 29.20 14.24
N MET A 94 1.95 28.90 13.05
CA MET A 94 0.81 29.62 12.47
C MET A 94 -0.45 29.48 13.33
N LEU A 95 -0.73 28.28 13.85
CA LEU A 95 -1.89 28.01 14.68
C LEU A 95 -1.77 28.60 16.10
N ALA A 96 -0.55 28.72 16.63
CA ALA A 96 -0.29 29.32 17.94
C ALA A 96 -0.42 30.85 17.96
N GLY A 97 -0.71 31.49 16.82
CA GLY A 97 -0.95 32.93 16.73
C GLY A 97 0.31 33.79 16.88
N ASP A 98 1.50 33.19 16.76
CA ASP A 98 2.77 33.89 16.91
C ASP A 98 3.08 34.67 15.63
N ARG A 99 2.74 35.97 15.62
CA ARG A 99 2.94 36.88 14.47
C ARG A 99 4.41 37.31 14.27
N SER A 100 5.37 36.63 14.89
CA SER A 100 6.79 36.96 14.76
C SER A 100 7.61 35.72 14.41
N ALA A 101 7.54 35.29 13.15
CA ALA A 101 8.53 34.38 12.59
C ALA A 101 8.85 34.78 11.14
N THR A 102 9.51 35.92 10.97
CA THR A 102 10.33 36.17 9.78
C THR A 102 11.53 35.20 9.77
N PHE A 103 11.38 34.17 8.95
CA PHE A 103 12.34 33.43 8.14
C PHE A 103 13.86 33.48 8.47
N ARG A 104 14.48 32.30 8.59
CA ARG A 104 15.84 32.02 8.10
C ARG A 104 15.96 30.59 7.54
N THR A 105 16.33 30.51 6.26
CA THR A 105 17.04 29.38 5.65
C THR A 105 18.48 29.31 6.17
N THR A 106 19.12 28.17 5.88
CA THR A 106 20.54 27.78 6.03
C THR A 106 21.01 27.35 7.41
N ASP A 107 21.29 26.04 7.45
CA ASP A 107 22.49 25.35 7.97
C ASP A 107 22.83 25.45 9.46
N ASP A 108 23.22 24.28 10.00
CA ASP A 108 23.64 23.94 11.35
C ASP A 108 22.56 23.86 12.45
N TYR A 109 22.11 22.63 12.73
CA TYR A 109 21.80 22.19 14.10
C TYR A 109 21.90 20.66 14.20
N GLU A 110 23.11 20.19 14.48
CA GLU A 110 23.33 18.97 15.26
C GLU A 110 22.75 19.16 16.67
N ASP A 111 22.47 18.05 17.35
CA ASP A 111 22.02 17.97 18.75
C ASP A 111 20.50 18.10 19.00
N TYR A 112 19.79 17.00 18.72
CA TYR A 112 18.54 16.71 19.42
C TYR A 112 18.27 15.19 19.47
N PHE A 113 19.17 14.46 20.11
CA PHE A 113 18.91 13.13 20.66
C PHE A 113 19.63 13.01 22.01
N SER A 114 18.97 13.44 23.08
CA SER A 114 19.29 12.98 24.44
C SER A 114 17.99 12.85 25.21
N TYR A 115 17.58 11.60 25.42
CA TYR A 115 16.60 11.26 26.45
C TYR A 115 17.34 11.26 27.78
N ASP A 116 16.91 12.08 28.73
CA ASP A 116 17.20 11.84 30.14
C ASP A 116 15.94 12.08 30.97
N GLU A 117 15.53 11.01 31.62
CA GLU A 117 14.39 10.88 32.51
C GLU A 117 14.87 11.20 33.93
N LYS A 118 14.46 12.33 34.52
CA LYS A 118 14.53 12.56 35.98
C LYS A 118 13.66 13.73 36.45
N SER A 119 13.01 13.47 37.57
CA SER A 119 12.01 14.24 38.31
C SER A 119 12.42 15.65 38.78
N LEU A 120 11.46 16.59 38.82
CA LEU A 120 10.98 17.20 40.07
C LEU A 120 9.72 18.09 39.88
N ASN A 121 8.64 17.70 40.57
CA ASN A 121 7.71 18.48 41.39
C ASN A 121 7.21 19.90 40.98
N ASN A 122 5.90 19.91 40.68
CA ASN A 122 4.83 20.64 41.40
C ASN A 122 4.81 22.17 41.37
N GLU A 123 3.98 22.73 40.48
CA GLU A 123 3.07 23.82 40.82
C GLU A 123 1.70 23.55 40.20
N ARG A 124 0.69 23.42 41.07
CA ARG A 124 -0.73 23.23 40.72
C ARG A 124 -1.28 24.53 40.15
N VAL A 125 -1.70 24.48 38.89
CA VAL A 125 -2.80 25.30 38.38
C VAL A 125 -3.89 24.31 37.96
N GLU A 126 -4.93 24.21 38.79
CA GLU A 126 -6.17 23.50 38.47
C GLU A 126 -6.91 24.29 37.39
N GLU A 127 -6.64 23.96 36.14
CA GLU A 127 -7.58 24.20 35.05
C GLU A 127 -7.69 22.89 34.29
N SER A 128 -8.92 22.39 34.16
CA SER A 128 -9.26 21.07 33.64
C SER A 128 -8.85 20.93 32.17
N VAL A 129 -7.57 20.63 31.93
CA VAL A 129 -7.06 20.23 30.63
C VAL A 129 -7.51 18.79 30.42
N VAL A 130 -8.72 18.63 29.89
CA VAL A 130 -9.10 17.41 29.17
C VAL A 130 -8.00 17.18 28.15
N SER A 131 -7.27 16.08 28.32
CA SER A 131 -6.13 15.74 27.50
C SER A 131 -6.55 15.81 26.03
N VAL A 132 -5.85 16.63 25.24
CA VAL A 132 -6.05 16.72 23.78
C VAL A 132 -5.89 15.34 23.14
N THR A 133 -5.13 14.45 23.78
CA THR A 133 -5.02 13.04 23.41
C THR A 133 -6.36 12.30 23.56
N GLU A 134 -7.16 12.64 24.57
CA GLU A 134 -8.47 12.06 24.85
C GLU A 134 -9.57 12.54 23.89
N LEU A 135 -9.47 13.80 23.41
CA LEU A 135 -10.33 14.33 22.35
C LEU A 135 -9.98 13.78 20.96
N ILE A 136 -8.70 13.46 20.69
CA ILE A 136 -8.28 12.79 19.45
C ILE A 136 -8.70 11.30 19.47
N THR A 137 -8.74 10.65 20.64
CA THR A 137 -9.28 9.28 20.77
C THR A 137 -10.81 9.20 20.78
N ARG A 138 -11.53 10.33 20.73
CA ARG A 138 -13.00 10.37 20.58
C ARG A 138 -13.47 10.55 19.15
N GLU A 139 -12.60 10.31 18.15
CA GLU A 139 -12.99 10.02 16.77
C GLU A 139 -13.14 8.51 16.54
N SER A 140 -13.84 7.83 17.46
CA SER A 140 -14.27 6.42 17.38
C SER A 140 -15.34 6.22 16.32
N SER A 141 -15.00 6.49 15.06
CA SER A 141 -15.64 5.84 13.92
C SER A 141 -14.97 4.48 13.82
N TRP A 142 -15.69 3.41 14.20
CA TRP A 142 -15.21 2.02 14.04
C TRP A 142 -14.75 1.76 12.60
N ALA A 143 -15.29 2.53 11.63
CA ALA A 143 -14.90 2.48 10.24
C ALA A 143 -13.41 2.79 10.06
N ARG A 144 -12.77 3.69 10.83
CA ARG A 144 -11.32 3.91 10.74
C ARG A 144 -10.52 2.68 11.15
N THR A 145 -10.86 2.06 12.29
CA THR A 145 -10.21 0.82 12.73
C THR A 145 -10.43 -0.34 11.76
N GLU A 146 -11.64 -0.47 11.19
CA GLU A 146 -11.93 -1.49 10.19
C GLU A 146 -11.19 -1.25 8.87
N ILE A 147 -11.16 -0.01 8.39
CA ILE A 147 -10.45 0.35 7.15
C ILE A 147 -8.95 0.09 7.32
N ASP A 148 -8.34 0.53 8.42
CA ASP A 148 -6.90 0.34 8.65
C ASP A 148 -6.52 -1.14 8.73
N GLN A 149 -7.41 -1.98 9.24
CA GLN A 149 -7.17 -3.42 9.38
C GLN A 149 -7.45 -4.22 8.09
N PHE A 150 -8.49 -3.84 7.32
CA PHE A 150 -9.01 -4.68 6.24
C PHE A 150 -8.85 -4.08 4.84
N ASN A 151 -8.37 -2.85 4.69
CA ASN A 151 -8.23 -2.27 3.37
C ASN A 151 -7.11 -2.93 2.56
N ASN A 152 -7.45 -3.39 1.36
CA ASN A 152 -6.58 -4.15 0.46
C ASN A 152 -6.07 -5.48 1.06
N THR A 153 -6.82 -6.10 1.97
CA THR A 153 -6.45 -7.39 2.56
C THR A 153 -7.36 -8.51 2.10
N MET A 154 -6.86 -9.74 2.26
CA MET A 154 -7.61 -10.97 2.04
C MET A 154 -7.78 -11.68 3.37
N TYR A 155 -9.00 -12.13 3.67
CA TYR A 155 -9.31 -12.89 4.88
C TYR A 155 -10.50 -13.81 4.66
N THR A 156 -10.73 -14.72 5.60
CA THR A 156 -11.81 -15.69 5.50
C THR A 156 -13.02 -15.22 6.33
N ILE A 157 -14.18 -15.09 5.70
CA ILE A 157 -15.47 -14.84 6.36
C ILE A 157 -16.35 -16.07 6.18
N ASN A 158 -16.77 -16.70 7.27
CA ASN A 158 -17.69 -17.85 7.24
C ASN A 158 -17.22 -18.99 6.30
N GLY A 159 -15.91 -19.21 6.19
CA GLY A 159 -15.31 -20.22 5.31
C GLY A 159 -15.08 -19.77 3.86
N GLU A 160 -15.48 -18.56 3.49
CA GLU A 160 -15.22 -17.99 2.17
C GLU A 160 -14.02 -17.04 2.21
N ASN A 161 -13.08 -17.21 1.29
CA ASN A 161 -11.98 -16.27 1.12
C ASN A 161 -12.50 -15.03 0.40
N VAL A 162 -12.35 -13.88 1.05
CA VAL A 162 -12.78 -12.59 0.50
C VAL A 162 -11.62 -11.63 0.43
N TYR A 163 -11.69 -10.72 -0.54
CA TYR A 163 -10.84 -9.54 -0.62
C TYR A 163 -11.69 -8.30 -0.34
N THR A 164 -11.16 -7.36 0.45
CA THR A 164 -11.84 -6.11 0.76
C THR A 164 -11.06 -4.89 0.31
N TYR A 165 -11.80 -3.92 -0.23
CA TYR A 165 -11.27 -2.63 -0.61
C TYR A 165 -12.18 -1.52 -0.11
N TYR A 166 -11.60 -0.50 0.52
CA TYR A 166 -12.33 0.66 1.03
C TYR A 166 -11.95 1.90 0.25
N TRP A 167 -12.94 2.71 -0.07
CA TRP A 167 -12.79 3.97 -0.77
C TRP A 167 -13.58 5.07 -0.07
N ALA A 168 -12.86 6.04 0.47
CA ALA A 168 -13.43 7.28 0.99
C ALA A 168 -13.58 8.29 -0.16
N VAL A 169 -14.81 8.76 -0.35
CA VAL A 169 -15.16 9.76 -1.35
C VAL A 169 -15.51 11.03 -0.61
N ILE A 170 -14.67 12.05 -0.77
CA ILE A 170 -14.80 13.35 -0.11
C ILE A 170 -15.63 14.32 -0.97
N GLU A 171 -16.09 15.41 -0.35
CA GLU A 171 -16.80 16.52 -1.00
C GLU A 171 -18.10 16.11 -1.70
N MET A 172 -18.81 15.12 -1.14
CA MET A 172 -19.98 14.53 -1.76
C MET A 172 -21.13 15.53 -2.00
N GLY A 173 -21.35 16.48 -1.11
CA GLY A 173 -22.42 17.48 -1.18
C GLY A 173 -22.29 18.37 -2.41
N LEU A 174 -21.07 18.73 -2.79
CA LEU A 174 -20.79 19.51 -4.01
C LEU A 174 -20.91 18.68 -5.29
N ILE A 175 -20.72 17.37 -5.17
CA ILE A 175 -20.57 16.45 -6.30
C ILE A 175 -21.91 15.78 -6.66
N LEU A 176 -22.79 15.56 -5.68
CA LEU A 176 -24.13 14.95 -5.86
C LEU A 176 -25.05 15.75 -6.78
N THR A 177 -24.85 17.06 -6.89
CA THR A 177 -25.68 17.95 -7.74
C THR A 177 -25.22 17.99 -9.19
N LYS A 178 -24.00 17.54 -9.48
CA LYS A 178 -23.40 17.61 -10.82
C LYS A 178 -23.82 16.39 -11.65
N SER A 179 -24.26 16.64 -12.88
CA SER A 179 -24.58 15.61 -13.87
C SER A 179 -23.39 15.36 -14.81
N GLY A 180 -23.34 14.17 -15.41
CA GLY A 180 -22.32 13.82 -16.42
C GLY A 180 -20.90 13.60 -15.88
N ILE A 181 -20.68 13.70 -14.58
CA ILE A 181 -19.39 13.41 -13.94
C ILE A 181 -19.39 12.02 -13.32
N HIS A 182 -18.20 11.42 -13.24
CA HIS A 182 -17.96 10.24 -12.45
C HIS A 182 -16.62 10.38 -11.73
N MET A 183 -16.54 9.79 -10.54
CA MET A 183 -15.30 9.67 -9.78
C MET A 183 -14.75 8.26 -9.95
N ARG A 184 -13.44 8.14 -9.90
CA ARG A 184 -12.73 6.86 -10.01
C ARG A 184 -11.88 6.67 -8.75
N SER A 185 -11.91 5.48 -8.17
CA SER A 185 -10.97 5.12 -7.10
C SER A 185 -9.55 4.95 -7.63
N ALA A 186 -8.58 4.82 -6.72
CA ALA A 186 -7.28 4.29 -7.09
C ALA A 186 -7.43 2.88 -7.69
N ASP A 187 -6.49 2.52 -8.57
CA ASP A 187 -6.42 1.18 -9.13
C ASP A 187 -5.89 0.20 -8.07
N PHE A 188 -6.49 -0.98 -8.01
CA PHE A 188 -6.08 -2.07 -7.13
C PHE A 188 -6.06 -3.41 -7.88
N TYR A 189 -5.33 -4.39 -7.33
CA TYR A 189 -5.06 -5.64 -8.04
C TYR A 189 -5.59 -6.83 -7.25
N VAL A 190 -6.39 -7.66 -7.90
CA VAL A 190 -6.95 -8.89 -7.32
C VAL A 190 -6.76 -10.03 -8.31
N LEU A 191 -6.06 -11.08 -7.88
CA LEU A 191 -5.74 -12.26 -8.72
C LEU A 191 -5.07 -11.88 -10.06
N GLY A 192 -4.25 -10.83 -10.08
CA GLY A 192 -3.57 -10.33 -11.28
C GLY A 192 -4.43 -9.44 -12.18
N HIS A 193 -5.70 -9.21 -11.85
CA HIS A 193 -6.57 -8.28 -12.58
C HIS A 193 -6.50 -6.88 -11.95
N GLN A 194 -6.32 -5.86 -12.79
CA GLN A 194 -6.41 -4.45 -12.37
C GLN A 194 -7.88 -4.05 -12.33
N LEU A 195 -8.30 -3.50 -11.19
CA LEU A 195 -9.67 -3.12 -10.89
C LEU A 195 -9.71 -1.67 -10.42
N CYS A 196 -10.84 -1.00 -10.66
CA CYS A 196 -11.15 0.28 -10.04
C CYS A 196 -12.66 0.42 -9.80
N LEU A 197 -13.04 1.26 -8.86
CA LEU A 197 -14.42 1.65 -8.63
C LEU A 197 -14.74 2.92 -9.42
N GLN A 198 -15.94 2.98 -9.98
CA GLN A 198 -16.53 4.19 -10.54
C GLN A 198 -17.78 4.57 -9.77
N LEU A 199 -17.87 5.84 -9.38
CA LEU A 199 -19.03 6.42 -8.72
C LEU A 199 -19.62 7.50 -9.61
N TYR A 200 -20.92 7.38 -9.88
CA TYR A 200 -21.73 8.30 -10.67
C TYR A 200 -22.67 9.02 -9.69
N PRO A 201 -22.37 10.27 -9.29
CA PRO A 201 -23.15 10.98 -8.29
C PRO A 201 -24.61 11.04 -8.73
N ASN A 202 -24.89 11.73 -9.82
CA ASN A 202 -26.22 11.83 -10.40
C ASN A 202 -26.38 10.85 -11.56
N HIS A 203 -26.47 9.55 -11.26
CA HIS A 203 -26.58 8.52 -12.28
C HIS A 203 -27.86 8.74 -13.12
N GLN A 204 -27.70 8.89 -14.44
CA GLN A 204 -28.80 9.09 -15.39
C GLN A 204 -29.75 10.26 -15.04
N ASN A 205 -29.25 11.31 -14.37
CA ASN A 205 -30.06 12.45 -13.91
C ASN A 205 -31.21 12.06 -12.97
N SER A 206 -31.10 10.94 -12.26
CA SER A 206 -32.22 10.33 -11.55
C SER A 206 -32.21 10.51 -10.02
N ALA A 207 -31.32 11.33 -9.45
CA ALA A 207 -31.13 11.47 -8.00
C ALA A 207 -30.75 10.14 -7.30
N TYR A 208 -30.07 9.25 -8.05
CA TYR A 208 -29.46 8.03 -7.56
C TYR A 208 -27.94 8.11 -7.70
N LEU A 209 -27.25 7.69 -6.64
CA LEU A 209 -25.84 7.37 -6.65
C LEU A 209 -25.63 6.03 -7.35
N GLY A 210 -24.87 6.01 -8.44
CA GLY A 210 -24.45 4.79 -9.13
C GLY A 210 -23.04 4.38 -8.72
N ILE A 211 -22.81 3.10 -8.42
CA ILE A 211 -21.50 2.54 -8.09
C ILE A 211 -21.25 1.33 -9.00
N GLN A 212 -20.07 1.26 -9.61
CA GLN A 212 -19.71 0.19 -10.54
C GLN A 212 -18.27 -0.27 -10.33
N LEU A 213 -18.03 -1.58 -10.46
CA LEU A 213 -16.68 -2.16 -10.55
C LEU A 213 -16.25 -2.21 -12.01
N ARG A 214 -15.04 -1.70 -12.30
CA ARG A 214 -14.47 -1.70 -13.64
C ARG A 214 -13.16 -2.48 -13.68
N PRO A 215 -13.18 -3.72 -14.19
CA PRO A 215 -11.97 -4.49 -14.39
C PRO A 215 -11.31 -4.12 -15.73
N SER A 216 -9.98 -4.26 -15.81
CA SER A 216 -9.22 -4.10 -17.06
C SER A 216 -9.35 -5.31 -18.00
N SER A 217 -9.82 -6.44 -17.49
CA SER A 217 -10.01 -7.70 -18.21
C SER A 217 -11.22 -8.47 -17.69
N ASN A 218 -11.51 -9.63 -18.27
CA ASN A 218 -12.65 -10.45 -17.86
C ASN A 218 -12.51 -10.95 -16.41
N PHE A 219 -13.14 -10.23 -15.48
CA PHE A 219 -13.17 -10.53 -14.05
C PHE A 219 -14.54 -11.07 -13.59
N ILE A 220 -14.73 -12.40 -13.61
CA ILE A 220 -16.05 -13.04 -13.35
C ILE A 220 -16.41 -13.21 -11.87
N LYS A 221 -15.57 -12.73 -10.94
CA LYS A 221 -15.74 -12.99 -9.51
C LYS A 221 -16.98 -12.30 -8.95
N LYS A 222 -17.66 -13.02 -8.05
CA LYS A 222 -18.78 -12.46 -7.31
C LYS A 222 -18.28 -11.34 -6.40
N HIS A 223 -19.04 -10.28 -6.29
CA HIS A 223 -18.69 -9.14 -5.45
C HIS A 223 -19.92 -8.41 -4.92
N ARG A 224 -19.73 -7.62 -3.87
CA ARG A 224 -20.78 -6.84 -3.21
C ARG A 224 -20.24 -5.47 -2.82
N PHE A 225 -21.06 -4.44 -2.99
CA PHE A 225 -20.80 -3.11 -2.48
C PHE A 225 -21.49 -2.91 -1.14
N THR A 226 -20.88 -2.12 -0.27
CA THR A 226 -21.44 -1.75 1.02
C THR A 226 -21.13 -0.29 1.28
N ILE A 227 -22.15 0.50 1.61
CA ILE A 227 -21.99 1.86 2.11
C ILE A 227 -21.98 1.78 3.61
N LEU A 228 -20.89 2.24 4.24
CA LEU A 228 -20.74 2.14 5.69
C LEU A 228 -21.53 3.24 6.39
N ASP A 229 -22.26 2.89 7.44
CA ASP A 229 -22.72 3.87 8.43
C ASP A 229 -21.53 4.22 9.32
N GLN A 230 -21.10 5.48 9.36
CA GLN A 230 -19.81 5.83 9.98
C GLN A 230 -19.80 5.70 11.52
N PHE A 231 -20.93 5.31 12.14
CA PHE A 231 -21.10 5.14 13.57
C PHE A 231 -21.69 3.78 13.98
N ASP A 232 -22.38 3.05 13.08
CA ASP A 232 -22.98 1.73 13.39
C ASP A 232 -22.91 0.71 12.23
N SER A 233 -21.97 -0.24 12.29
CA SER A 233 -21.75 -1.27 11.24
C SER A 233 -22.92 -2.22 11.02
N SER A 234 -23.84 -2.32 11.98
CA SER A 234 -25.04 -3.14 11.82
C SER A 234 -26.03 -2.52 10.82
N LYS A 235 -25.87 -1.23 10.50
CA LYS A 235 -26.77 -0.44 9.66
C LYS A 235 -26.21 -0.17 8.26
N ASP A 236 -25.05 -0.71 7.93
CA ASP A 236 -24.46 -0.63 6.61
C ASP A 236 -25.46 -0.98 5.49
N ILE A 237 -25.48 -0.17 4.43
CA ILE A 237 -26.30 -0.45 3.25
C ILE A 237 -25.54 -1.41 2.35
N LYS A 238 -26.03 -2.64 2.25
CA LYS A 238 -25.43 -3.68 1.40
C LYS A 238 -26.15 -3.78 0.07
N SER A 239 -25.40 -3.92 -1.01
CA SER A 239 -25.95 -4.25 -2.31
C SER A 239 -26.28 -5.73 -2.42
N GLN A 240 -27.02 -6.09 -3.47
CA GLN A 240 -27.04 -7.48 -3.96
C GLN A 240 -25.63 -7.93 -4.39
N THR A 241 -25.44 -9.24 -4.55
CA THR A 241 -24.20 -9.80 -5.09
C THR A 241 -24.20 -9.67 -6.61
N PHE A 242 -23.16 -9.02 -7.13
CA PHE A 242 -22.84 -8.90 -8.55
C PHE A 242 -21.78 -9.96 -8.94
N GLY A 243 -21.50 -10.15 -10.23
CA GLY A 243 -20.57 -11.18 -10.75
C GLY A 243 -21.25 -12.48 -11.23
N GLY A 244 -20.48 -13.37 -11.88
CA GLY A 244 -20.98 -14.53 -12.62
C GLY A 244 -20.70 -14.49 -14.13
N VAL A 245 -21.48 -15.24 -14.94
CA VAL A 245 -21.23 -15.44 -16.39
C VAL A 245 -21.61 -14.21 -17.26
N SER A 246 -22.27 -13.18 -16.72
CA SER A 246 -22.89 -12.11 -17.55
C SER A 246 -22.98 -10.70 -16.95
N SER A 247 -22.27 -10.34 -15.87
CA SER A 247 -22.66 -9.16 -15.05
C SER A 247 -21.61 -8.04 -14.88
N TYR A 248 -20.75 -7.79 -15.87
CA TYR A 248 -19.82 -6.65 -15.89
C TYR A 248 -20.49 -5.27 -15.93
N GLU A 249 -21.80 -5.23 -16.19
CA GLU A 249 -22.59 -4.00 -16.34
C GLU A 249 -23.43 -3.67 -15.10
N GLY A 250 -23.29 -4.42 -14.01
CA GLY A 250 -24.04 -4.19 -12.77
C GLY A 250 -23.68 -2.85 -12.12
N VAL A 251 -24.55 -1.85 -12.28
CA VAL A 251 -24.46 -0.59 -11.51
C VAL A 251 -25.31 -0.73 -10.26
N TYR A 252 -24.69 -0.63 -9.09
CA TYR A 252 -25.40 -0.52 -7.83
C TYR A 252 -25.95 0.90 -7.67
N ARG A 253 -27.28 1.02 -7.55
CA ARG A 253 -27.97 2.32 -7.46
C ARG A 253 -28.50 2.53 -6.04
N VAL A 254 -28.18 3.67 -5.45
CA VAL A 254 -28.63 4.07 -4.11
C VAL A 254 -29.34 5.42 -4.20
N PRO A 255 -30.62 5.52 -3.79
CA PRO A 255 -31.32 6.81 -3.76
C PRO A 255 -30.63 7.78 -2.79
N TYR A 256 -30.56 9.07 -3.15
CA TYR A 256 -29.97 10.08 -2.27
C TYR A 256 -30.69 10.21 -0.93
N ALA A 257 -32.02 10.07 -0.92
CA ALA A 257 -32.81 10.08 0.30
C ALA A 257 -32.29 9.05 1.31
N LYS A 258 -31.86 7.87 0.84
CA LYS A 258 -31.33 6.80 1.68
C LYS A 258 -29.99 7.16 2.33
N LEU A 259 -29.15 7.94 1.64
CA LEU A 259 -27.89 8.43 2.19
C LEU A 259 -28.10 9.48 3.30
N GLN A 260 -29.26 10.13 3.32
CA GLN A 260 -29.63 11.14 4.32
C GLN A 260 -30.32 10.53 5.56
N GLU A 261 -30.74 9.26 5.52
CA GLU A 261 -31.45 8.60 6.62
C GLU A 261 -30.59 8.41 7.88
N ARG A 262 -29.27 8.26 7.70
CA ARG A 262 -28.31 8.00 8.79
C ARG A 262 -26.94 8.62 8.47
N HIS A 263 -25.94 8.27 9.28
CA HIS A 263 -24.58 8.76 9.18
C HIS A 263 -23.76 8.08 8.08
N TYR A 264 -24.36 7.87 6.90
CA TYR A 264 -23.63 7.38 5.72
C TYR A 264 -22.74 8.47 5.13
N LEU A 265 -23.21 9.72 5.19
CA LEU A 265 -22.45 10.93 4.87
C LEU A 265 -22.09 11.64 6.18
N ASP A 266 -20.82 11.58 6.58
CA ASP A 266 -20.26 12.34 7.71
C ASP A 266 -19.14 13.22 7.20
N LYS A 267 -19.09 14.48 7.66
CA LYS A 267 -18.11 15.50 7.20
C LYS A 267 -17.92 15.53 5.68
N ASP A 268 -19.04 15.44 4.96
CA ASP A 268 -19.09 15.39 3.49
C ASP A 268 -18.33 14.23 2.83
N THR A 269 -18.08 13.17 3.59
CA THR A 269 -17.37 11.97 3.15
C THR A 269 -18.32 10.78 3.12
N LEU A 270 -18.25 10.01 2.04
CA LEU A 270 -18.91 8.71 1.89
C LEU A 270 -17.85 7.61 1.93
N ILE A 271 -18.09 6.55 2.72
CA ILE A 271 -17.18 5.41 2.76
C ILE A 271 -17.82 4.22 2.06
N LEU A 272 -17.16 3.76 0.99
CA LEU A 272 -17.54 2.59 0.22
C LEU A 272 -16.63 1.41 0.57
N LYS A 273 -17.24 0.25 0.76
CA LYS A 273 -16.56 -1.04 0.89
C LYS A 273 -16.95 -1.93 -0.28
N LEU A 274 -15.95 -2.45 -0.98
CA LEU A 274 -16.08 -3.53 -1.94
C LEU A 274 -15.64 -4.83 -1.27
N THR A 275 -16.45 -5.88 -1.39
CA THR A 275 -16.10 -7.25 -0.99
C THR A 275 -16.12 -8.14 -2.23
N ILE A 276 -15.01 -8.77 -2.56
CA ILE A 276 -14.88 -9.72 -3.67
C ILE A 276 -14.74 -11.12 -3.08
N TYR A 277 -15.55 -12.06 -3.56
CA TYR A 277 -15.49 -13.47 -3.16
C TYR A 277 -14.49 -14.21 -4.07
N LEU A 278 -13.39 -14.68 -3.52
CA LEU A 278 -12.27 -15.23 -4.30
C LEU A 278 -12.55 -16.66 -4.79
N ASN A 279 -13.31 -17.43 -4.02
CA ASN A 279 -13.65 -18.83 -4.32
C ASN A 279 -14.91 -18.98 -5.20
N SER A 280 -15.51 -17.87 -5.64
CA SER A 280 -16.72 -17.87 -6.47
C SER A 280 -16.48 -18.16 -7.95
#